data_AF-A0A7J8HCU2-F1
#
_entry.id   AF-A0A7J8HCU2-F1
#
_cell.length_a   1.000
_cell.length_b   1.000
_cell.length_c   1.000
_cell.angle_alpha   90.00
_cell.angle_beta   90.00
_cell.angle_gamma   90.00
#
_symmetry.space_group_name_H-M   'P 1'
#
loop_
_entity.id
_entity.type
_entity.pdbx_description
1 polymer ?
#
loop_
_entity_poly.entity_id
_entity_poly.type
_entity_poly.pdbx_seq_one_letter_code
_entity_poly.pdbx_strand_id
1 'polypeptide(L)'
;MHSLQLLLRASHAALLLVLCLQLGINTAQEDTRKIIEMDFQLPQVTKANEEVTVKLGVTTELRECMVIRASLESNIPVDGPFNYKYTSCLCNDHPRNFLWDFKFNSK
;
A
#
# COMPACT_ATOMS: atom_id res chain seq x y z
N MET A 1 -7.83 -43.16 28.96
CA MET A 1 -6.92 -42.01 29.17
C MET A 1 -5.45 -42.43 29.30
N HIS A 2 -4.97 -43.41 28.52
CA HIS A 2 -3.57 -43.88 28.59
C HIS A 2 -2.64 -43.29 27.52
N SER A 3 -3.19 -42.70 26.45
CA SER A 3 -2.37 -42.15 25.36
C SER A 3 -1.60 -40.87 25.76
N LEU A 4 -2.18 -40.04 26.65
CA LEU A 4 -1.56 -38.82 27.16
C LEU A 4 -0.37 -39.06 28.11
N GLN A 5 -0.29 -40.23 28.74
CA GLN A 5 0.80 -40.57 29.66
C GLN A 5 2.10 -40.95 28.92
N LEU A 6 2.01 -41.36 27.65
CA LEU A 6 3.18 -41.68 26.84
C LEU A 6 3.96 -40.42 26.38
N LEU A 7 3.28 -39.28 26.23
CA LEU A 7 3.90 -38.00 25.87
C LEU A 7 4.73 -37.41 27.02
N LEU A 8 4.38 -37.70 28.27
CA LEU A 8 5.10 -37.25 29.48
C LEU A 8 6.37 -38.06 29.76
N ARG A 9 6.62 -39.15 29.02
CA ARG A 9 7.87 -39.93 29.07
C ARG A 9 8.90 -39.46 28.05
N ALA A 10 8.58 -38.43 27.27
CA ALA A 10 9.55 -37.78 26.40
C ALA A 10 10.49 -36.92 27.25
N SER A 11 11.81 -37.07 27.05
CA SER A 11 12.84 -36.22 27.67
C SER A 11 12.42 -34.75 27.62
N HIS A 12 12.78 -33.97 28.65
CA HIS A 12 12.50 -32.52 28.71
C HIS A 12 12.94 -31.80 27.42
N ALA A 13 13.98 -32.28 26.75
CA ALA A 13 14.44 -31.80 25.45
C ALA A 13 13.42 -32.00 24.32
N ALA A 14 12.72 -33.14 24.29
CA ALA A 14 11.69 -33.41 23.28
C ALA A 14 10.44 -32.55 23.51
N LEU A 15 10.05 -32.31 24.77
CA LEU A 15 8.97 -31.37 25.10
C LEU A 15 9.35 -29.93 24.72
N LEU A 16 10.58 -29.52 24.98
CA LEU A 16 11.13 -28.23 24.54
C LEU A 16 11.13 -28.12 23.01
N LEU A 17 11.56 -29.16 22.29
CA LEU A 17 11.55 -29.16 20.83
C LEU A 17 10.13 -29.07 20.27
N VAL A 18 9.17 -29.81 20.83
CA VAL A 18 7.76 -29.72 20.43
C VAL A 18 7.21 -28.32 20.72
N LEU A 19 7.55 -27.73 21.86
CA LEU A 19 7.17 -26.36 22.21
C LEU A 19 7.83 -25.34 21.25
N CYS A 20 9.10 -25.52 20.89
CA CYS A 20 9.80 -24.69 19.90
C CYS A 20 9.27 -24.88 18.48
N LEU A 21 8.77 -26.06 18.12
CA LEU A 21 8.07 -26.30 16.85
C LEU A 21 6.70 -25.61 16.87
N GLN A 22 5.95 -25.70 17.98
CA GLN A 22 4.66 -25.02 18.13
C GLN A 22 4.80 -23.49 18.20
N LEU A 23 5.84 -22.96 18.84
CA LEU A 23 6.15 -21.53 18.84
C LEU A 23 6.84 -21.05 17.57
N GLY A 24 7.70 -21.88 16.95
CA GLY A 24 8.39 -21.55 15.70
C GLY A 24 7.47 -21.52 14.49
N ILE A 25 6.28 -22.12 14.59
CA ILE A 25 5.21 -22.04 13.59
C ILE A 25 4.25 -20.86 13.87
N ASN A 26 4.38 -20.15 15.00
CA ASN A 26 3.63 -18.92 15.23
C ASN A 26 4.22 -17.80 14.35
N THR A 27 3.61 -17.69 13.16
CA THR A 27 3.50 -16.45 12.40
C THR A 27 4.84 -15.85 11.99
N ALA A 28 5.49 -16.46 10.98
CA ALA A 28 5.96 -15.61 9.89
C ALA A 28 4.72 -14.96 9.28
N GLN A 29 4.22 -13.92 9.95
CA GLN A 29 3.02 -13.21 9.56
C GLN A 29 3.31 -12.61 8.19
N GLU A 30 2.63 -13.12 7.16
CA GLU A 30 2.59 -12.45 5.85
C GLU A 30 2.31 -10.98 6.15
N ASP A 31 3.23 -10.13 5.72
CA ASP A 31 3.13 -8.72 5.99
C ASP A 31 2.00 -8.14 5.13
N THR A 32 0.79 -8.14 5.68
CA THR A 32 -0.42 -7.64 5.01
C THR A 32 -0.46 -6.12 4.93
N ARG A 33 0.60 -5.41 5.35
CA ARG A 33 0.65 -3.95 5.34
C ARG A 33 0.53 -3.41 3.91
N LYS A 34 -0.37 -2.47 3.71
CA LYS A 34 -0.47 -1.74 2.45
C LYS A 34 0.72 -0.80 2.30
N ILE A 35 1.63 -1.14 1.38
CA ILE A 35 2.80 -0.32 1.05
C ILE A 35 2.34 1.05 0.57
N ILE A 36 1.45 1.10 -0.44
CA ILE A 36 0.82 2.33 -0.92
C ILE A 36 -0.66 2.07 -1.08
N GLU A 37 -1.49 2.94 -0.52
CA GLU A 37 -2.92 3.02 -0.81
C GLU A 37 -3.22 4.36 -1.49
N MET A 38 -4.03 4.32 -2.54
CA MET A 38 -4.30 5.46 -3.43
C MET A 38 -5.81 5.73 -3.48
N ASP A 39 -6.19 6.98 -3.24
CA ASP A 39 -7.54 7.49 -3.43
C ASP A 39 -7.52 8.50 -4.58
N PHE A 40 -8.06 8.11 -5.73
CA PHE A 40 -8.04 8.92 -6.95
C PHE A 40 -9.42 9.50 -7.24
N GLN A 41 -9.51 10.83 -7.24
CA GLN A 41 -10.74 11.57 -7.42
C GLN A 41 -10.68 12.37 -8.73
N LEU A 42 -11.54 11.97 -9.67
CA LEU A 42 -11.76 12.64 -10.94
C LEU A 42 -13.21 13.14 -11.01
N PRO A 43 -13.46 14.43 -11.29
CA PRO A 43 -14.82 14.95 -11.47
C PRO A 43 -15.55 14.24 -12.62
N GLN A 44 -16.81 13.85 -12.41
CA GLN A 44 -17.56 12.96 -13.31
C GLN A 44 -18.09 13.59 -14.61
N VAL A 45 -17.97 14.89 -14.84
CA VAL A 45 -18.37 15.49 -16.12
C VAL A 45 -17.50 16.70 -16.37
N THR A 46 -16.69 16.66 -17.41
CA THR A 46 -16.00 17.85 -17.93
C THR A 46 -16.35 17.96 -19.39
N LYS A 47 -16.97 19.08 -19.77
CA LYS A 47 -17.16 19.37 -21.19
C LYS A 47 -15.76 19.52 -21.81
N ALA A 48 -15.63 19.22 -23.10
CA ALA A 48 -14.37 19.43 -23.79
C ALA A 48 -13.87 20.88 -23.54
N ASN A 49 -12.56 21.03 -23.31
CA ASN A 49 -11.87 22.29 -23.00
C ASN A 49 -12.17 22.95 -21.63
N GLU A 50 -12.96 22.33 -20.74
CA GLU A 50 -13.03 22.76 -19.35
C GLU A 50 -11.78 22.32 -18.58
N GLU A 51 -11.33 23.16 -17.64
CA GLU A 51 -10.23 22.81 -16.73
C GLU A 51 -10.73 21.80 -15.71
N VAL A 52 -9.95 20.74 -15.53
CA VAL A 52 -10.24 19.63 -14.63
C VAL A 52 -9.16 19.59 -13.57
N THR A 53 -9.59 19.59 -12.31
CA THR A 53 -8.70 19.31 -11.18
C THR A 53 -8.84 17.85 -10.80
N VAL A 54 -7.73 17.12 -10.89
CA VAL A 54 -7.59 15.75 -10.41
C VAL A 54 -6.88 15.77 -9.07
N LYS A 55 -7.40 14.98 -8.11
CA LYS A 55 -6.77 14.80 -6.80
C LYS A 55 -6.39 13.35 -6.59
N LEU A 56 -5.14 13.12 -6.19
CA LEU A 56 -4.63 11.83 -5.74
C LEU A 56 -4.24 11.93 -4.27
N GLY A 57 -5.00 11.28 -3.39
CA GLY A 57 -4.61 10.99 -2.03
C GLY A 57 -3.74 9.74 -1.97
N VAL A 58 -2.64 9.78 -1.21
CA VAL A 58 -1.72 8.65 -1.03
C VAL A 58 -1.42 8.45 0.46
N THR A 59 -1.60 7.23 0.93
CA THR A 59 -1.35 6.79 2.31
C THR A 59 -0.47 5.53 2.33
N THR A 60 0.09 5.19 3.49
CA THR A 60 0.90 3.98 3.69
C THR A 60 0.72 3.43 5.09
N GLU A 61 0.80 2.10 5.23
CA GLU A 61 0.82 1.40 6.52
C GLU A 61 2.26 1.04 6.97
N LEU A 62 3.28 1.44 6.19
CA LEU A 62 4.67 1.24 6.56
C LEU A 62 5.07 2.10 7.75
N ARG A 63 6.01 1.60 8.56
CA ARG A 63 6.56 2.35 9.69
C ARG A 63 7.64 3.32 9.22
N GLU A 64 8.37 2.91 8.20
CA GLU A 64 9.42 3.68 7.56
C GLU A 64 8.83 4.58 6.48
N CYS A 65 9.32 5.82 6.40
CA CYS A 65 8.99 6.72 5.32
C CYS A 65 9.68 6.29 4.01
N MET A 66 9.04 6.57 2.88
CA MET A 66 9.60 6.28 1.55
C MET A 66 9.43 7.45 0.58
N VAL A 67 10.36 7.56 -0.36
CA VAL A 67 10.27 8.54 -1.45
C VAL A 67 9.41 7.96 -2.56
N ILE A 68 8.31 8.64 -2.87
CA ILE A 68 7.38 8.25 -3.93
C ILE A 68 7.42 9.25 -5.08
N ARG A 69 7.08 8.77 -6.29
CA ARG A 69 6.85 9.60 -7.47
C ARG A 69 5.45 9.34 -8.02
N ALA A 70 4.70 10.41 -8.27
CA ALA A 70 3.34 10.35 -8.82
C ALA A 70 3.26 11.09 -10.15
N SER A 71 2.56 10.51 -11.13
CA SER A 71 2.27 11.08 -12.45
C SER A 71 0.98 10.49 -13.00
N LEU A 72 0.32 11.20 -13.91
CA LEU A 72 -0.84 10.69 -14.63
C LEU A 72 -0.43 9.96 -15.91
N GLU A 73 -1.24 9.00 -16.31
CA GLU A 73 -1.12 8.27 -17.58
C GLU A 73 -2.47 8.30 -18.30
N SER A 74 -2.44 8.53 -19.61
CA SER A 74 -3.63 8.54 -20.46
C SER A 74 -3.33 7.79 -21.75
N ASN A 75 -4.37 7.15 -22.29
CA ASN A 75 -4.34 6.51 -23.60
C ASN A 75 -4.34 7.51 -24.76
N ILE A 76 -4.65 8.78 -24.50
CA ILE A 76 -4.57 9.87 -25.47
C ILE A 76 -3.51 10.89 -25.02
N PRO A 77 -2.83 11.56 -25.96
CA PRO A 77 -1.93 12.65 -25.61
C PRO A 77 -2.70 13.81 -24.95
N VAL A 78 -2.28 14.19 -23.75
CA VAL A 78 -2.79 15.36 -23.03
C VAL A 78 -1.62 16.28 -22.73
N ASP A 79 -1.70 17.52 -23.19
CA ASP A 79 -0.63 18.50 -23.04
C ASP A 79 -0.71 19.24 -21.69
N GLY A 80 0.37 19.96 -21.36
CA GLY A 80 0.38 20.89 -20.23
C GLY A 80 0.55 20.19 -18.88
N PRO A 81 -0.08 20.72 -17.81
CA PRO A 81 0.15 20.28 -16.43
C PRO A 81 -0.13 18.80 -16.17
N PHE A 82 -0.93 18.14 -17.01
CA PHE A 82 -1.13 16.69 -16.99
C PHE A 82 0.19 15.90 -16.88
N ASN A 83 1.25 16.40 -17.53
CA ASN A 83 2.55 15.76 -17.61
C ASN A 83 3.45 16.00 -16.37
N TYR A 84 2.97 16.73 -15.37
CA TYR A 84 3.73 16.99 -14.14
C TYR A 84 3.98 15.71 -13.36
N LYS A 85 5.18 15.64 -12.81
CA LYS A 85 5.70 14.54 -12.00
C LYS A 85 6.01 15.09 -10.62
N TYR A 86 5.27 14.64 -9.62
CA TYR A 86 5.53 15.00 -8.23
C TYR A 86 6.45 13.96 -7.59
N THR A 87 7.38 14.43 -6.76
CA THR A 87 8.20 13.58 -5.90
C THR A 87 8.06 14.08 -4.48
N SER A 88 7.75 13.17 -3.55
CA SER A 88 7.53 13.52 -2.15
C SER A 88 7.86 12.35 -1.23
N CYS A 89 8.10 12.65 0.05
CA CYS A 89 8.26 11.65 1.09
C CYS A 89 6.89 11.28 1.66
N LEU A 90 6.53 9.99 1.62
CA LEU A 90 5.31 9.44 2.21
C LEU A 90 5.64 8.73 3.51
N CYS A 91 4.95 9.11 4.58
CA CYS A 91 5.01 8.50 5.90
C CYS A 91 3.57 8.14 6.35
N ASN A 92 3.42 7.19 7.26
CA ASN A 92 2.09 6.79 7.75
C ASN A 92 1.35 7.90 8.50
N ASP A 93 2.08 8.77 9.20
CA ASP A 93 1.58 9.92 9.94
C ASP A 93 1.45 11.19 9.07
N HIS A 94 1.92 11.12 7.82
CA HIS A 94 1.98 12.26 6.93
C HIS A 94 1.57 11.90 5.49
N PRO A 95 0.25 11.73 5.25
CA PRO A 95 -0.26 11.38 3.95
C PRO A 95 -0.06 12.51 2.93
N ARG A 96 -0.11 12.17 1.63
CA ARG A 96 0.11 13.12 0.54
C ARG A 96 -1.13 13.32 -0.31
N ASN A 97 -1.36 14.56 -0.72
CA ASN A 97 -2.32 14.90 -1.76
C ASN A 97 -1.56 15.54 -2.92
N PHE A 98 -1.75 15.00 -4.12
CA PHE A 98 -1.24 15.57 -5.36
C PHE A 98 -2.41 16.09 -6.19
N LEU A 99 -2.21 17.22 -6.84
CA LEU A 99 -3.22 17.90 -7.64
C LEU A 99 -2.66 18.13 -9.04
N TRP A 100 -3.49 17.88 -10.06
CA TRP A 100 -3.21 18.26 -11.43
C TRP A 100 -4.38 19.05 -11.97
N ASP A 101 -4.12 20.25 -12.46
CA ASP A 101 -5.10 21.11 -13.11
C ASP A 101 -4.80 21.15 -14.60
N PHE A 102 -5.62 20.50 -15.43
CA PHE A 102 -5.38 20.42 -16.87
C PHE A 102 -6.67 20.39 -17.67
N LYS A 103 -6.56 20.64 -18.98
CA LYS A 103 -7.68 20.60 -19.92
C LYS A 103 -7.54 19.40 -20.84
N PHE A 104 -8.65 18.70 -21.09
CA PHE A 104 -8.71 17.75 -22.18
C PHE A 104 -8.98 18.50 -23.50
N ASN A 105 -7.98 18.53 -24.38
CA ASN A 105 -8.16 18.99 -25.74
C ASN A 105 -8.93 17.91 -26.51
N SER A 106 -10.18 18.16 -26.89
CA SER A 106 -10.82 17.32 -27.90
C SER A 106 -10.24 17.71 -29.27
N LYS A 107 -9.50 16.80 -29.91
CA LYS A 107 -9.25 16.93 -31.35
C LYS A 107 -10.54 16.73 -32.13
#